data_AF-W1WXL5-F1
#
_entry.id   AF-W1WXL5-F1
#
_cell.length_a   1.000
_cell.length_b   1.000
_cell.length_c   1.000
_cell.angle_alpha   90.00
_cell.angle_beta   90.00
_cell.angle_gamma   90.00
#
_symmetry.space_group_name_H-M   'P 1'
#
loop_
_entity.id
_entity.type
_entity.pdbx_description
1 polymer ?
#
loop_
_entity_poly.entity_id
_entity_poly.type
_entity_poly.pdbx_seq_one_letter_code
_entity_poly.pdbx_strand_id
1 'polypeptide(L)'
;MRAASHIIFALMGAYYIKHHPGVLTGALSFATFNLACAIVHAIGEVLACLLFYTTTTMPNIDLIYVVFVLVGGGTIIHSMVDGYIALYIYKAIPGLSKPENK
;
A
#
# COMPACT_ATOMS: atom_id res chain seq x y z
N MET A 1 -3.74 5.62 -14.39
CA MET A 1 -4.09 4.31 -13.81
C MET A 1 -3.50 4.05 -12.42
N ARG A 2 -2.49 4.81 -11.95
CA ARG A 2 -1.89 4.65 -10.60
C ARG A 2 -2.91 4.66 -9.44
N ALA A 3 -3.88 5.56 -9.50
CA ALA A 3 -4.96 5.62 -8.50
C ALA A 3 -5.83 4.34 -8.38
N ALA A 4 -5.93 3.52 -9.44
CA ALA A 4 -6.72 2.29 -9.39
C ALA A 4 -6.05 1.18 -8.57
N SER A 5 -4.71 1.12 -8.56
CA SER A 5 -3.95 0.17 -7.73
C SER A 5 -4.21 0.41 -6.24
N HIS A 6 -4.34 1.69 -5.86
CA HIS A 6 -4.58 2.13 -4.48
C HIS A 6 -5.97 1.70 -3.99
N ILE A 7 -6.99 1.74 -4.86
CA ILE A 7 -8.36 1.33 -4.52
C ILE A 7 -8.42 -0.17 -4.22
N ILE A 8 -7.82 -0.99 -5.08
CA ILE A 8 -7.81 -2.46 -4.91
C ILE A 8 -7.08 -2.83 -3.60
N PHE A 9 -5.92 -2.23 -3.40
CA PHE A 9 -5.13 -2.42 -2.20
C PHE A 9 -5.91 -1.98 -0.93
N ALA A 10 -6.49 -0.79 -0.92
CA ALA A 10 -7.22 -0.26 0.23
C ALA A 10 -8.46 -1.11 0.58
N LEU A 11 -9.19 -1.61 -0.43
CA LEU A 11 -10.33 -2.50 -0.22
C LEU A 11 -9.91 -3.84 0.40
N MET A 12 -8.82 -4.44 -0.09
CA MET A 12 -8.27 -5.66 0.50
C MET A 12 -7.81 -5.45 1.95
N GLY A 13 -7.10 -4.35 2.20
CA GLY A 13 -6.66 -3.97 3.54
C GLY A 13 -7.82 -3.76 4.50
N ALA A 14 -8.86 -3.05 4.08
CA ALA A 14 -10.07 -2.82 4.87
C ALA A 14 -10.82 -4.14 5.17
N TYR A 15 -10.94 -5.04 4.19
CA TYR A 15 -11.56 -6.36 4.37
C TYR A 15 -10.79 -7.22 5.38
N TYR A 16 -9.46 -7.19 5.33
CA TYR A 16 -8.60 -7.93 6.25
C TYR A 16 -8.69 -7.39 7.68
N ILE A 17 -8.64 -6.06 7.84
CA ILE A 17 -8.84 -5.38 9.14
C ILE A 17 -10.20 -5.72 9.75
N LYS A 18 -11.26 -5.79 8.94
CA LYS A 18 -12.61 -6.15 9.41
C LYS A 18 -12.65 -7.53 10.08
N HIS A 19 -11.90 -8.50 9.58
CA HIS A 19 -11.87 -9.86 10.13
C HIS A 19 -10.80 -10.05 11.21
N HIS A 20 -9.75 -9.23 11.20
CA HIS A 20 -8.63 -9.30 12.15
C HIS A 20 -8.33 -7.92 12.75
N PRO A 21 -9.23 -7.33 13.57
CA PRO A 21 -9.04 -5.99 14.11
C PRO A 21 -7.79 -5.86 15.02
N GLY A 22 -7.28 -6.98 15.55
CA GLY A 22 -6.04 -7.04 16.34
C GLY A 22 -4.77 -6.64 15.59
N VAL A 23 -4.83 -6.50 14.25
CA VAL A 23 -3.69 -6.00 13.47
C VAL A 23 -3.40 -4.52 13.71
N LEU A 24 -4.40 -3.76 14.17
CA LEU A 24 -4.27 -2.33 14.47
C LEU A 24 -3.78 -2.05 15.90
N THR A 25 -3.79 -3.06 16.77
CA THR A 25 -3.39 -2.92 18.18
C THR A 25 -1.93 -3.32 18.40
N GLY A 26 -1.44 -4.34 17.69
CA GLY A 26 -0.04 -4.78 17.78
C GLY A 26 0.87 -4.00 16.83
N ALA A 27 1.96 -3.39 17.35
CA ALA A 27 2.93 -2.65 16.53
C ALA A 27 3.60 -3.54 15.45
N LEU A 28 3.95 -4.78 15.81
CA LEU A 28 4.55 -5.74 14.88
C LEU A 28 3.52 -6.26 13.85
N SER A 29 2.29 -6.57 14.30
CA SER A 29 1.21 -7.02 13.42
C SER A 29 0.82 -5.94 12.40
N PHE A 30 0.77 -4.68 12.85
CA PHE A 30 0.53 -3.53 11.99
C PHE A 30 1.66 -3.33 10.97
N ALA A 31 2.92 -3.40 11.41
CA ALA A 31 4.06 -3.24 10.51
C ALA A 31 4.09 -4.32 9.42
N THR A 32 3.84 -5.59 9.78
CA THR A 32 3.78 -6.70 8.82
C THR A 32 2.60 -6.55 7.86
N PHE A 33 1.43 -6.16 8.37
CA PHE A 33 0.26 -5.87 7.54
C PHE A 33 0.57 -4.73 6.55
N ASN A 34 1.09 -3.60 7.05
CA ASN A 34 1.46 -2.43 6.26
C ASN A 34 2.54 -2.74 5.20
N LEU A 35 3.48 -3.63 5.51
CA LEU A 35 4.47 -4.09 4.54
C LEU A 35 3.85 -4.96 3.44
N ALA A 36 2.97 -5.90 3.79
CA ALA A 36 2.26 -6.72 2.79
C ALA A 36 1.41 -5.84 1.86
N CYS A 37 0.72 -4.87 2.45
CA CYS A 37 -0.01 -3.81 1.78
C CYS A 37 0.86 -3.03 0.77
N ALA A 38 2.03 -2.56 1.22
CA ALA A 38 2.99 -1.82 0.42
C ALA A 38 3.53 -2.63 -0.76
N ILE A 39 3.77 -3.94 -0.58
CA ILE A 39 4.22 -4.83 -1.65
C ILE A 39 3.15 -4.98 -2.73
N VAL A 40 1.89 -5.23 -2.35
CA VAL A 40 0.78 -5.36 -3.30
C VAL A 40 0.60 -4.08 -4.11
N HIS A 41 0.67 -2.93 -3.45
CA HIS A 41 0.62 -1.63 -4.12
C HIS A 41 1.80 -1.48 -5.11
N ALA A 42 3.03 -1.72 -4.67
CA ALA A 42 4.22 -1.59 -5.52
C ALA A 42 4.16 -2.49 -6.76
N ILE A 43 3.62 -3.71 -6.64
CA ILE A 43 3.39 -4.59 -7.79
C ILE A 43 2.41 -3.95 -8.78
N GLY A 44 1.27 -3.43 -8.30
CA GLY A 44 0.28 -2.77 -9.16
C GLY A 44 0.86 -1.56 -9.90
N GLU A 45 1.69 -0.77 -9.22
CA GLU A 45 2.38 0.39 -9.78
C GLU A 45 3.44 0.01 -10.82
N VAL A 46 4.26 -1.00 -10.53
CA VAL A 46 5.27 -1.52 -11.45
C VAL A 46 4.61 -2.10 -12.70
N LEU A 47 3.54 -2.88 -12.57
CA LEU A 47 2.81 -3.45 -13.70
C LEU A 47 2.17 -2.36 -14.58
N ALA A 48 1.54 -1.36 -13.95
CA ALA A 48 1.00 -0.22 -14.67
C ALA A 48 2.10 0.54 -15.42
N CYS A 49 3.21 0.83 -14.76
CA CYS A 49 4.36 1.49 -15.39
C CYS A 49 4.97 0.66 -16.52
N LEU A 50 5.10 -0.66 -16.37
CA LEU A 50 5.61 -1.53 -17.42
C LEU A 50 4.71 -1.52 -18.66
N LEU A 51 3.38 -1.52 -18.47
CA LEU A 51 2.41 -1.43 -19.56
C LEU A 51 2.56 -0.11 -20.37
N PHE A 52 2.82 1.01 -19.69
CA PHE A 52 2.93 2.32 -20.35
C PHE A 52 4.33 2.62 -20.89
N TYR A 53 5.39 2.15 -20.25
CA TYR A 53 6.75 2.46 -20.67
C TYR A 53 7.28 1.53 -21.76
N THR A 54 6.75 0.30 -21.88
CA THR A 54 7.09 -0.60 -23.00
C THR A 54 6.61 -0.07 -24.36
N THR A 55 5.69 0.90 -24.38
CA THR A 55 5.28 1.61 -25.61
C THR A 55 6.17 2.83 -25.93
N THR A 56 7.23 3.10 -25.16
CA THR A 56 8.12 4.26 -25.32
C THR A 56 9.56 3.85 -25.67
N THR A 57 10.27 4.66 -26.45
CA THR A 57 11.62 4.37 -26.99
C THR A 57 12.75 4.62 -25.97
N MET A 58 12.58 4.19 -24.73
CA MET A 58 13.58 4.40 -23.67
C MET A 58 14.65 3.29 -23.66
N PRO A 59 15.94 3.57 -23.36
CA PRO A 59 16.95 2.53 -23.21
C PRO A 59 16.58 1.54 -22.10
N ASN A 60 16.78 0.24 -22.34
CA ASN A 60 16.34 -0.83 -21.43
C ASN A 60 16.93 -0.73 -20.00
N ILE A 61 18.13 -0.17 -19.85
CA ILE A 61 18.79 0.01 -18.53
C ILE A 61 18.09 1.09 -17.69
N ASP A 62 17.73 2.21 -18.30
CA ASP A 62 17.05 3.31 -17.62
C ASP A 62 15.63 2.90 -17.21
N LEU A 63 14.96 2.10 -18.06
CA LEU A 63 13.64 1.57 -17.77
C LEU A 63 13.62 0.70 -16.50
N ILE A 64 14.59 -0.21 -16.36
CA ILE A 64 14.66 -1.10 -15.19
C ILE A 64 14.92 -0.28 -13.93
N TYR A 65 15.86 0.66 -13.97
CA TYR A 65 16.17 1.51 -12.82
C TYR A 65 14.97 2.37 -12.41
N VAL A 66 14.34 3.05 -13.36
CA VAL A 66 13.19 3.92 -13.08
C VAL A 66 12.00 3.11 -12.56
N VAL A 67 11.66 1.99 -13.20
CA VAL A 67 10.43 1.25 -12.86
C VAL A 67 10.60 0.42 -11.60
N PHE A 68 11.70 -0.34 -11.45
CA PHE A 68 11.85 -1.23 -10.30
C PHE A 68 12.43 -0.53 -9.07
N VAL A 69 13.44 0.33 -9.26
CA VAL A 69 14.12 0.98 -8.13
C VAL A 69 13.35 2.23 -7.68
N LEU A 70 13.14 3.18 -8.58
CA LEU A 70 12.50 4.45 -8.21
C LEU A 70 11.00 4.28 -7.97
N VAL A 71 10.28 3.70 -8.93
CA VAL A 71 8.82 3.50 -8.79
C VAL A 71 8.52 2.38 -7.80
N GLY A 72 9.04 1.17 -8.01
CA GLY A 72 8.79 0.05 -7.10
C GLY A 72 9.25 0.32 -5.66
N GLY A 73 10.54 0.60 -5.48
CA GLY A 73 11.11 0.91 -4.17
C GLY A 73 10.48 2.15 -3.50
N GLY A 74 10.30 3.23 -4.26
CA GLY A 74 9.67 4.45 -3.75
C GLY A 74 8.23 4.22 -3.28
N THR A 75 7.46 3.40 -4.01
CA THR A 75 6.08 3.04 -3.64
C THR A 75 5.99 2.27 -2.33
N ILE A 76 6.97 1.40 -2.04
CA ILE A 76 7.01 0.66 -0.77
C ILE A 76 7.15 1.64 0.40
N ILE A 77 8.14 2.54 0.33
CA ILE A 77 8.38 3.52 1.39
C ILE A 77 7.19 4.46 1.55
N HIS A 78 6.63 4.95 0.44
CA HIS A 78 5.43 5.78 0.45
C HIS A 78 4.25 5.09 1.14
N SER A 79 3.94 3.85 0.73
CA SER A 79 2.86 3.06 1.31
C SER A 79 3.07 2.78 2.79
N MET A 80 4.33 2.63 3.25
CA MET A 80 4.60 2.48 4.68
C MET A 80 4.18 3.73 5.45
N VAL A 81 4.55 4.93 4.96
CA VAL A 81 4.16 6.22 5.55
C VAL A 81 2.65 6.37 5.55
N ASP A 82 1.98 6.03 4.44
CA ASP A 82 0.53 6.09 4.31
C ASP A 82 -0.17 5.23 5.36
N GLY A 83 0.32 4.01 5.60
CA GLY A 83 -0.20 3.14 6.64
C GLY A 83 -0.11 3.79 8.03
N TYR A 84 1.03 4.39 8.38
CA TYR A 84 1.17 5.06 9.68
C TYR A 84 0.23 6.26 9.83
N ILE A 85 0.05 7.05 8.77
CA ILE A 85 -0.93 8.15 8.75
C ILE A 85 -2.35 7.59 8.94
N ALA A 86 -2.71 6.51 8.23
CA ALA A 86 -4.00 5.85 8.37
C ALA A 86 -4.23 5.31 9.79
N LEU A 87 -3.22 4.71 10.42
CA LEU A 87 -3.29 4.25 11.82
C LEU A 87 -3.48 5.41 12.79
N TYR A 88 -2.79 6.52 12.56
CA TYR A 88 -2.92 7.73 13.38
C TYR A 88 -4.34 8.29 13.28
N ILE A 89 -4.89 8.43 12.07
CA ILE A 89 -6.27 8.88 11.82
C ILE A 89 -7.26 7.91 12.47
N TYR A 90 -7.06 6.60 12.32
CA TYR A 90 -7.91 5.57 12.93
C TYR A 90 -7.98 5.69 14.45
N LYS A 91 -6.85 6.00 15.11
CA LYS A 91 -6.78 6.22 16.56
C LYS A 91 -7.34 7.58 16.98
N ALA A 92 -7.23 8.60 16.15
CA ALA A 92 -7.66 9.96 16.44
C ALA A 92 -9.18 10.17 16.33
N ILE A 93 -9.90 9.35 15.57
CA ILE A 93 -11.36 9.47 15.40
C ILE A 93 -12.10 8.70 16.51
N PRO A 94 -12.78 9.39 17.45
CA PRO A 94 -13.57 8.73 18.49
C PRO A 94 -14.81 8.08 17.86
N GLY A 95 -14.90 6.74 17.93
CA GLY A 95 -16.02 5.95 17.39
C GLY A 95 -15.60 4.75 16.54
N LEU A 96 -14.43 4.83 15.89
CA LEU A 96 -13.84 3.70 15.13
C LEU A 96 -12.97 2.79 16.01
N SER A 97 -12.42 3.32 17.11
CA SER A 97 -11.51 2.61 18.02
C SER A 97 -12.19 1.73 19.07
N LYS A 98 -13.52 1.76 19.16
CA LYS A 98 -14.29 0.88 20.06
C LYS A 98 -14.75 -0.33 19.26
N PRO A 99 -14.39 -1.58 19.65
CA PRO A 99 -15.09 -2.72 19.11
C PRO A 99 -16.56 -2.55 19.44
N GLU A 100 -17.42 -2.56 18.43
CA GLU A 100 -18.86 -2.58 18.63
C GLU A 100 -19.16 -3.76 19.57
N ASN A 101 -19.63 -3.43 20.77
CA ASN A 101 -20.02 -4.42 21.76
C ASN A 101 -21.32 -5.04 21.25
N LYS A 102 -21.22 -6.24 20.67
CA LYS A 102 -22.36 -7.10 20.37
C LYS A 102 -22.15 -8.44 21.03
#